data_AF-A0A538JZA6-F1
#
_entry.id   AF-A0A538JZA6-F1
#
_cell.length_a   1.000
_cell.length_b   1.000
_cell.length_c   1.000
_cell.angle_alpha   90.00
_cell.angle_beta   90.00
_cell.angle_gamma   90.00
#
_symmetry.space_group_name_H-M   'P 1'
#
loop_
_entity.id
_entity.type
_entity.pdbx_description
1 polymer ?
#
loop_
_entity_poly.entity_id
_entity_poly.type
_entity_poly.pdbx_seq_one_letter_code
_entity_poly.pdbx_strand_id
1 'polypeptide(L)' 'MSPATSQTRELADRDCDGIHVALLWHPDENALTVSVEDTRVGDRFHLAVAPDCALDAFYHPFAYAA' A
#
# COMPACT_ATOMS: atom_id res chain seq x y z
N MET A 1 26.05 14.46 -7.34
CA MET A 1 25.43 13.13 -7.24
C MET A 1 23.93 13.35 -7.33
N SER A 2 23.30 12.94 -8.43
CA SER A 2 21.84 12.90 -8.49
C SER A 2 21.38 11.85 -7.49
N PRO A 3 20.38 12.10 -6.62
CA PRO A 3 19.76 11.01 -5.91
C PRO A 3 19.21 10.05 -6.98
N ALA A 4 19.66 8.79 -6.96
CA ALA A 4 18.92 7.76 -7.66
C ALA A 4 17.54 7.76 -7.00
N THR A 5 16.52 8.23 -7.71
CA THR A 5 15.15 8.21 -7.22
C THR A 5 14.78 6.77 -6.93
N SER A 6 14.82 6.38 -5.65
CA SER A 6 14.49 5.05 -5.20
C SER A 6 13.00 4.83 -5.50
N GLN A 7 12.71 4.20 -6.64
CA GLN A 7 11.33 4.02 -7.09
C GLN A 7 10.59 3.13 -6.10
N THR A 8 9.40 3.56 -5.71
CA THR A 8 8.45 2.74 -4.95
C THR A 8 8.25 1.43 -5.68
N ARG A 9 8.38 0.32 -4.96
CA ARG A 9 8.25 -1.03 -5.50
C ARG A 9 6.97 -1.65 -5.00
N GLU A 10 6.11 -2.09 -5.91
CA GLU A 10 4.98 -2.95 -5.58
C GLU A 10 5.48 -4.35 -5.16
N LEU A 11 5.02 -4.82 -4.01
CA LEU A 11 5.35 -6.13 -3.45
C LEU A 11 4.25 -7.15 -3.68
N ALA A 12 2.99 -6.70 -3.61
CA ALA A 12 1.81 -7.52 -3.82
C ALA A 12 0.64 -6.64 -4.24
N ASP A 13 -0.22 -7.17 -5.08
CA ASP A 13 -1.49 -6.56 -5.47
C ASP A 13 -2.63 -7.58 -5.28
N ARG A 14 -3.83 -7.07 -5.08
CA ARG A 14 -5.05 -7.87 -5.13
C ARG A 14 -6.23 -7.01 -5.52
N ASP A 15 -7.09 -7.60 -6.33
CA ASP A 15 -8.40 -7.04 -6.65
C ASP A 15 -9.49 -7.92 -6.05
N CYS A 16 -10.37 -7.33 -5.27
CA CYS A 16 -11.53 -8.02 -4.72
C CYS A 16 -12.75 -7.11 -4.76
N ASP A 17 -13.76 -7.52 -5.51
CA ASP A 17 -15.07 -6.87 -5.52
C ASP A 17 -14.96 -5.35 -5.72
N GLY A 18 -14.22 -4.90 -6.74
CA GLY A 18 -14.05 -3.47 -7.04
C GLY A 18 -13.11 -2.71 -6.11
N ILE A 19 -12.54 -3.36 -5.09
CA ILE A 19 -11.47 -2.81 -4.27
C ILE A 19 -10.13 -3.36 -4.75
N HIS A 20 -9.26 -2.49 -5.22
CA HIS A 20 -7.87 -2.79 -5.53
C HIS A 20 -7.00 -2.46 -4.30
N VAL A 21 -6.20 -3.40 -3.83
CA VAL A 21 -5.30 -3.22 -2.71
C VAL A 21 -3.89 -3.58 -3.16
N ALA A 22 -2.94 -2.66 -3.00
CA ALA A 22 -1.54 -2.85 -3.33
C ALA A 22 -0.65 -2.60 -2.12
N LEU A 23 0.32 -3.47 -1.89
CA LEU A 23 1.40 -3.28 -0.91
C LEU A 23 2.62 -2.69 -1.62
N LEU A 24 2.98 -1.48 -1.23
CA LEU A 24 4.06 -0.70 -1.80
C LEU A 24 5.22 -0.58 -0.80
N TRP A 25 6.44 -0.79 -1.26
CA TRP A 25 7.66 -0.58 -0.51
C TRP A 25 8.40 0.65 -1.00
N HIS A 26 8.72 1.54 -0.07
CA HIS A 26 9.48 2.76 -0.29
C HIS A 26 10.91 2.53 0.22
N PRO A 27 11.86 2.14 -0.66
CA PRO A 27 13.23 1.85 -0.25
C PRO A 27 13.97 3.08 0.30
N ASP A 28 13.59 4.29 -0.12
CA ASP A 28 14.20 5.54 0.37
C ASP A 28 13.93 5.77 1.86
N GLU A 29 12.70 5.52 2.26
CA GLU A 29 12.19 5.76 3.62
C GLU A 29 12.21 4.48 4.46
N ASN A 30 12.60 3.34 3.86
CA ASN A 30 12.44 2.00 4.41
C ASN A 30 11.02 1.76 4.98
N ALA A 31 10.01 2.28 4.27
CA ALA A 31 8.62 2.28 4.72
C ALA A 31 7.75 1.39 3.81
N LEU A 32 6.68 0.84 4.39
CA LEU A 32 5.68 0.09 3.65
C LEU A 32 4.35 0.83 3.69
N THR A 33 3.68 0.86 2.56
CA THR A 33 2.40 1.55 2.38
C THR A 33 1.41 0.57 1.77
N VAL A 34 0.22 0.45 2.35
CA VAL A 34 -0.90 -0.24 1.73
C VAL A 34 -1.75 0.81 1.02
N SER A 35 -1.86 0.71 -0.30
CA SER A 35 -2.76 1.53 -1.11
C SER A 35 -4.06 0.78 -1.33
N VAL A 36 -5.20 1.43 -1.09
CA VAL A 36 -6.54 0.87 -1.28
C VAL A 36 -7.31 1.81 -2.19
N GLU A 37 -7.72 1.32 -3.36
CA GLU A 37 -8.51 2.03 -4.34
C GLU A 37 -9.85 1.34 -4.53
N ASP A 38 -10.94 2.05 -4.24
CA ASP A 38 -12.29 1.64 -4.61
C ASP A 38 -12.59 2.12 -6.02
N THR A 39 -12.48 1.21 -6.98
CA THR A 39 -12.71 1.47 -8.40
C THR A 39 -14.17 1.79 -8.74
N ARG A 40 -15.11 1.50 -7.83
CA ARG A 40 -16.55 1.73 -8.05
C ARG A 40 -16.94 3.17 -7.79
N VAL A 41 -16.38 3.77 -6.73
CA VAL A 41 -16.60 5.18 -6.39
C VAL A 41 -15.43 6.09 -6.80
N GLY A 42 -14.30 5.50 -7.18
CA GLY A 42 -13.07 6.22 -7.55
C GLY A 42 -12.32 6.81 -6.34
N ASP A 43 -12.55 6.28 -5.14
CA ASP A 43 -11.90 6.73 -3.92
C ASP A 43 -10.61 5.95 -3.68
N ARG A 44 -9.61 6.60 -3.08
CA ARG A 44 -8.34 5.94 -2.76
C ARG A 44 -7.71 6.54 -1.52
N PHE A 45 -7.16 5.66 -0.68
CA PHE A 45 -6.38 6.05 0.47
C PHE A 45 -5.16 5.14 0.65
N HIS A 46 -4.16 5.65 1.39
CA HIS A 46 -2.91 4.96 1.65
C HIS A 46 -2.70 4.86 3.17
N LEU A 47 -2.21 3.71 3.64
CA LEU A 47 -1.85 3.49 5.03
C LEU A 47 -0.35 3.22 5.12
N ALA A 48 0.37 4.03 5.88
CA ALA A 48 1.72 3.71 6.29
C ALA A 48 1.67 2.60 7.36
N VAL A 49 2.34 1.49 7.11
CA VAL A 49 2.29 0.30 7.96
C VAL A 49 3.69 -0.15 8.35
N ALA A 50 3.82 -0.64 9.60
CA ALA A 50 5.05 -1.28 10.03
C ALA A 50 5.25 -2.60 9.26
N PRO A 51 6.50 -3.01 8.97
CA PRO A 51 6.79 -4.26 8.25
C PRO A 51 6.14 -5.50 8.87
N ASP A 52 6.10 -5.56 10.20
CA ASP A 52 5.52 -6.68 10.96
C ASP A 52 3.99 -6.80 10.77
N CYS A 53 3.31 -5.70 10.48
CA CYS A 53 1.87 -5.64 10.25
C CYS A 53 1.50 -5.51 8.78
N ALA A 54 2.48 -5.35 7.88
CA ALA A 54 2.23 -4.95 6.50
C ALA A 54 1.37 -5.96 5.74
N LEU A 55 1.61 -7.25 5.97
CA LEU A 55 0.81 -8.31 5.35
C LEU A 55 -0.60 -8.38 5.95
N ASP A 56 -0.75 -8.15 7.26
CA ASP A 56 -2.06 -8.15 7.92
C ASP A 56 -2.90 -6.96 7.44
N ALA A 57 -2.32 -5.76 7.40
CA ALA A 57 -2.94 -4.57 6.83
C ALA A 57 -3.21 -4.71 5.33
N PHE A 58 -2.36 -5.42 4.59
CA PHE A 58 -2.64 -5.75 3.20
C PHE A 58 -3.90 -6.59 3.08
N TYR A 59 -4.16 -7.56 3.97
CA TYR A 59 -5.37 -8.39 3.98
C TYR A 59 -6.60 -7.73 4.61
N HIS A 60 -6.41 -6.86 5.59
CA HIS A 60 -7.46 -6.19 6.36
C HIS A 60 -7.28 -4.67 6.42
N PRO A 61 -7.21 -3.96 5.27
CA PRO A 61 -6.84 -2.55 5.25
C PRO A 61 -7.83 -1.66 6.02
N PHE A 62 -9.12 -1.98 5.99
CA PHE A 62 -10.14 -1.23 6.72
C PHE A 62 -10.05 -1.37 8.25
N ALA A 63 -9.38 -2.39 8.77
CA ALA A 63 -9.12 -2.51 10.21
C ALA A 63 -8.01 -1.55 10.68
N TYR A 64 -7.11 -1.17 9.78
CA TYR A 64 -5.99 -0.25 10.04
C TYR A 64 -6.31 1.20 9.66
N ALA A 65 -7.44 1.46 9.02
CA ALA A 65 -7.88 2.79 8.61
C ALA A 65 -8.74 3.53 9.67
N ALA A 66 -8.98 2.90 10.84
CA ALA A 66 -9.86 3.37 11.89
C ALA A 66 -9.21 4.35 12.89
#